data_AF-A0A438W1E9-F1
#
_entry.id   AF-A0A438W1E9-F1
#
_cell.length_a   1.000
_cell.length_b   1.000
_cell.length_c   1.000
_cell.angle_alpha   90.00
_cell.angle_beta   90.00
_cell.angle_gamma   90.00
#
_symmetry.space_group_name_H-M   'P 1'
#
loop_
_entity.id
_entity.type
_entity.pdbx_description
1 polymer ?
#
loop_
_entity_poly.entity_id
_entity_poly.type
_entity_poly.pdbx_seq_one_letter_code
_entity_poly.pdbx_strand_id
1 'polypeptide(L)'
;SSGYVDNDYVFLFHNTDNKDHEFYFKILGQKDIQIKKPLNPIAIKAGQKIKAVVILRKPLKSNATEYKHAKDALIPITIQAYSADDKNITIERESVFIAPSE
;
A
#
# COMPACT_ATOMS: atom_id res chain seq x y z
N SER A 1 -20.33 -8.62 6.80
CA SER A 1 -19.11 -7.81 6.61
C SER A 1 -18.76 -7.81 5.12
N SER A 2 -17.99 -6.83 4.66
CA SER A 2 -17.84 -6.48 3.24
C SER A 2 -17.02 -7.45 2.37
N GLY A 3 -16.63 -8.64 2.82
CA GLY A 3 -15.87 -9.59 1.99
C GLY A 3 -14.42 -9.18 1.67
N TYR A 4 -13.84 -8.25 2.45
CA TYR A 4 -12.47 -7.77 2.27
C TYR A 4 -11.77 -7.59 3.63
N VAL A 5 -10.45 -7.68 3.61
CA VAL A 5 -9.55 -7.22 4.68
C VAL A 5 -8.75 -6.05 4.15
N ASP A 6 -8.64 -5.00 4.97
CA ASP A 6 -7.81 -3.84 4.68
C ASP A 6 -6.65 -3.79 5.68
N ASN A 7 -5.46 -3.39 5.21
CA ASN A 7 -4.30 -3.09 6.06
C ASN A 7 -3.82 -1.68 5.74
N ASP A 8 -3.47 -0.92 6.77
CA ASP A 8 -3.06 0.47 6.67
C ASP A 8 -1.55 0.59 6.91
N TYR A 9 -0.86 1.29 6.01
CA TYR A 9 0.58 1.53 6.07
C TYR A 9 0.84 3.03 6.07
N VAL A 10 1.73 3.48 6.95
CA VAL A 10 2.12 4.89 7.06
C VAL A 10 3.49 5.09 6.43
N PHE A 11 3.55 5.93 5.40
CA PHE A 11 4.78 6.36 4.76
C PHE A 11 5.13 7.79 5.18
N LEU A 12 6.38 8.00 5.58
CA LEU A 12 6.94 9.32 5.80
C LEU A 12 7.83 9.67 4.61
N PHE A 13 7.39 10.64 3.82
CA PHE A 13 8.14 11.14 2.68
C PHE A 13 8.88 12.42 3.05
N HIS A 14 10.05 12.57 2.44
CA HIS A 14 10.79 13.82 2.40
C HIS A 14 11.25 14.01 0.95
N ASN A 15 10.66 14.98 0.25
CA ASN A 15 11.16 15.36 -1.06
C ASN A 15 12.41 16.22 -0.86
N THR A 16 13.58 15.63 -1.09
CA THR A 16 14.88 16.30 -0.97
C THR A 16 15.30 17.01 -2.25
N ASP A 17 14.53 16.90 -3.33
CA ASP A 17 14.79 17.61 -4.59
C ASP A 17 14.29 19.06 -4.53
N ASN A 18 14.71 19.86 -5.51
CA ASN A 18 14.29 21.24 -5.72
C ASN A 18 13.06 21.37 -6.64
N LYS A 19 12.40 20.25 -6.98
CA LYS A 19 11.20 20.19 -7.80
C LYS A 19 10.05 19.53 -7.06
N ASP A 20 8.83 19.87 -7.45
CA ASP A 20 7.64 19.17 -7.01
C ASP A 20 7.54 17.82 -7.72
N HIS A 21 7.08 16.79 -7.02
CA HIS A 21 6.89 15.45 -7.58
C HIS A 21 5.53 14.89 -7.25
N GLU A 22 5.03 14.01 -8.10
CA GLU A 22 3.80 13.25 -7.89
C GLU A 22 4.10 11.77 -7.74
N PHE A 23 3.62 11.14 -6.67
CA PHE A 23 3.89 9.73 -6.38
C PHE A 23 2.65 8.86 -6.48
N TYR A 24 2.78 7.75 -7.20
CA TYR A 24 1.83 6.65 -7.21
C TYR A 24 2.36 5.48 -6.36
N PHE A 25 1.46 4.55 -6.03
CA PHE A 25 1.77 3.34 -5.30
C PHE A 25 1.34 2.10 -6.08
N LYS A 26 2.10 1.02 -5.97
CA LYS A 26 1.70 -0.31 -6.42
C LYS A 26 2.28 -1.40 -5.53
N ILE A 27 1.69 -2.59 -5.59
CA ILE A 27 2.21 -3.79 -4.96
C ILE A 27 2.95 -4.62 -5.99
N LEU A 28 4.13 -5.11 -5.62
CA LEU A 28 4.92 -6.02 -6.45
C LEU A 28 4.63 -7.46 -6.05
N GLY A 29 4.50 -8.35 -7.04
CA GLY A 29 4.43 -9.79 -6.82
C GLY A 29 3.12 -10.34 -6.24
N GLN A 30 2.18 -9.51 -5.82
CA GLN A 30 0.88 -9.94 -5.25
C GLN A 30 -0.28 -9.49 -6.13
N LYS A 31 -1.01 -10.43 -6.73
CA LYS A 31 -2.10 -10.15 -7.68
C LYS A 31 -3.46 -9.93 -7.03
N ASP A 32 -3.64 -10.46 -5.83
CA ASP A 32 -4.86 -10.46 -5.04
C ASP A 32 -4.95 -9.31 -4.03
N ILE A 33 -3.83 -8.61 -3.79
CA ILE A 33 -3.74 -7.43 -2.93
C ILE A 33 -3.70 -6.17 -3.80
N GLN A 34 -4.59 -5.21 -3.52
CA GLN A 34 -4.78 -4.01 -4.32
C GLN A 34 -4.61 -2.73 -3.49
N ILE A 35 -4.18 -1.65 -4.12
CA ILE A 35 -4.21 -0.31 -3.52
C ILE A 35 -5.68 0.14 -3.44
N LYS A 36 -6.20 0.28 -2.22
CA LYS A 36 -7.51 0.90 -1.97
C LYS A 36 -7.37 2.42 -1.87
N LYS A 37 -6.29 2.90 -1.24
CA LYS A 37 -5.94 4.32 -1.15
C LYS A 37 -4.41 4.51 -1.13
N PRO A 38 -3.90 5.61 -1.68
CA PRO A 38 -4.62 6.60 -2.50
C PRO A 38 -4.91 6.06 -3.92
N LEU A 39 -5.96 6.57 -4.57
CA LEU A 39 -6.27 6.24 -5.98
C LEU A 39 -5.66 7.26 -6.96
N ASN A 40 -5.47 8.49 -6.49
CA ASN A 40 -4.80 9.57 -7.21
C ASN A 40 -3.35 9.69 -6.70
N PRO A 41 -2.44 10.27 -7.49
CA PRO A 41 -1.08 10.49 -7.01
C PRO A 41 -1.07 11.45 -5.83
N ILE A 42 -0.01 11.35 -5.02
CA ILE A 42 0.25 12.29 -3.95
C ILE A 42 1.31 13.28 -4.44
N ALA A 43 0.95 14.56 -4.51
CA ALA A 43 1.89 15.64 -4.77
C ALA A 43 2.72 15.96 -3.52
N ILE A 44 4.03 16.09 -3.70
CA ILE A 44 4.99 16.45 -2.64
C ILE A 44 5.86 17.59 -3.16
N LYS A 45 5.72 18.76 -2.56
CA LYS A 45 6.46 19.94 -2.99
C LYS A 45 7.96 19.81 -2.71
N ALA A 46 8.78 20.56 -3.43
CA ALA A 46 10.21 20.67 -3.18
C ALA A 46 10.50 20.93 -1.68
N GLY A 47 11.40 20.15 -1.07
CA GLY A 47 11.74 20.25 0.35
C GLY A 47 10.66 19.80 1.34
N GLN A 48 9.47 19.39 0.87
CA GLN A 48 8.35 19.08 1.76
C GLN A 48 8.50 17.70 2.43
N LYS A 49 8.06 17.62 3.68
CA LYS A 49 7.84 16.36 4.40
C LYS A 49 6.35 16.11 4.55
N ILE A 50 5.90 14.89 4.24
CA ILE A 50 4.49 14.50 4.39
C ILE A 50 4.36 13.12 5.02
N LYS A 51 3.20 12.90 5.65
CA LYS A 51 2.74 11.58 6.09
C LYS A 51 1.65 11.12 5.13
N ALA A 52 1.87 10.01 4.43
CA ALA A 52 0.91 9.38 3.54
C ALA A 52 0.39 8.07 4.16
N VAL A 53 -0.92 7.85 4.08
CA VAL A 53 -1.55 6.57 4.47
C VAL A 53 -1.90 5.80 3.22
N VAL A 54 -1.29 4.63 3.08
CA VAL A 54 -1.54 3.68 1.98
C VAL A 54 -2.39 2.55 2.54
N ILE A 55 -3.57 2.35 1.98
CA ILE A 55 -4.48 1.28 2.39
C ILE A 55 -4.45 0.21 1.32
N LEU A 56 -4.09 -1.00 1.73
CA LEU A 56 -4.14 -2.19 0.89
C LEU A 56 -5.38 -2.99 1.20
N ARG A 57 -5.92 -3.67 0.19
CA ARG A 57 -7.14 -4.47 0.27
C ARG A 57 -6.94 -5.84 -0.36
N LYS A 58 -7.42 -6.88 0.31
CA LYS A 58 -7.51 -8.25 -0.22
C LYS A 58 -8.95 -8.78 -0.07
N PRO A 59 -9.54 -9.42 -1.10
CA PRO A 59 -10.81 -10.11 -0.96
C PRO A 59 -10.68 -11.36 -0.07
N LEU A 60 -11.73 -11.66 0.67
CA LEU A 60 -11.88 -12.92 1.40
C LEU A 60 -12.62 -13.93 0.52
N LYS A 61 -12.15 -15.19 0.49
CA LYS A 61 -12.70 -16.24 -0.38
C LYS A 61 -14.07 -16.75 0.10
N SER A 62 -14.40 -16.59 1.39
CA SER A 62 -15.66 -17.07 1.94
C SER A 62 -16.39 -16.07 2.83
N ASN A 63 -17.62 -16.43 3.19
CA ASN A 63 -18.49 -15.63 4.04
C ASN A 63 -17.82 -15.46 5.42
N ALA A 64 -17.90 -14.26 5.98
CA ALA A 64 -17.24 -13.86 7.23
C ALA A 64 -17.41 -14.80 8.44
N THR A 65 -18.40 -15.70 8.39
CA THR A 65 -18.68 -16.71 9.40
C THR A 65 -17.63 -17.81 9.48
N GLU A 66 -16.97 -18.17 8.37
CA GLU A 66 -15.94 -19.22 8.37
C GLU A 66 -14.62 -18.73 9.00
N TYR A 67 -14.33 -17.43 8.88
CA TYR A 67 -13.10 -16.84 9.42
C TYR A 67 -13.15 -16.54 10.92
N LYS A 68 -14.28 -16.78 11.62
CA LYS A 68 -14.41 -16.51 13.07
C LYS A 68 -13.37 -17.27 13.93
N HIS A 69 -12.81 -18.35 13.40
CA HIS A 69 -11.80 -19.18 14.07
C HIS A 69 -10.53 -19.36 13.23
N ALA A 70 -10.40 -18.66 12.10
CA ALA A 70 -9.20 -18.72 11.29
C ALA A 70 -8.04 -18.04 12.02
N LYS A 71 -6.84 -18.59 11.89
CA LYS A 71 -5.62 -17.94 12.40
C LYS A 71 -5.18 -16.88 11.41
N ASP A 72 -4.47 -15.86 11.87
CA ASP A 72 -3.88 -14.88 10.96
C ASP A 72 -2.68 -15.47 10.20
N ALA A 73 -2.61 -15.18 8.91
CA ALA A 73 -1.47 -15.44 8.05
C ALA A 73 -0.70 -14.13 7.81
N LEU A 74 0.63 -14.24 7.84
CA LEU A 74 1.54 -13.16 7.47
C LEU A 74 1.93 -13.33 5.99
N ILE A 75 1.47 -12.44 5.14
CA ILE A 75 1.77 -12.45 3.70
C ILE A 75 2.88 -11.42 3.45
N PRO A 76 4.10 -11.82 3.06
CA PRO A 76 5.15 -10.86 2.71
C PRO A 76 4.74 -10.04 1.49
N ILE A 77 4.92 -8.72 1.55
CA ILE A 77 4.59 -7.80 0.47
C ILE A 77 5.71 -6.79 0.22
N THR A 78 5.78 -6.29 -1.00
CA THR A 78 6.61 -5.13 -1.34
C THR A 78 5.71 -4.03 -1.90
N ILE A 79 5.69 -2.89 -1.22
CA ILE A 79 4.99 -1.68 -1.65
C ILE A 79 6.00 -0.79 -2.36
N GLN A 80 5.77 -0.50 -3.64
CA GLN A 80 6.58 0.43 -4.40
C GLN A 80 5.86 1.79 -4.49
N ALA A 81 6.53 2.85 -4.07
CA ALA A 81 6.20 4.22 -4.42
C ALA A 81 7.06 4.65 -5.62
N TYR A 82 6.44 5.22 -6.65
CA TYR A 82 7.15 5.65 -7.85
C TYR A 82 6.68 7.02 -8.29
N SER A 83 7.61 7.87 -8.72
CA SER A 83 7.29 9.19 -9.28
C SER A 83 6.64 9.04 -10.66
N ALA A 84 5.68 9.93 -10.93
CA ALA A 84 5.01 10.04 -12.21
C ALA A 84 5.87 10.77 -13.25
N ASP A 85 6.75 11.66 -12.79
CA ASP A 85 7.48 12.64 -13.58
C ASP A 85 8.97 12.29 -13.75
N ASP A 86 9.56 11.51 -12.85
CA ASP A 86 10.94 11.01 -12.93
C ASP A 86 11.00 9.50 -12.62
N LYS A 87 11.26 8.70 -13.65
CA LYS A 87 11.33 7.24 -13.57
C LYS A 87 12.49 6.73 -12.71
N ASN A 88 13.47 7.57 -12.41
CA ASN A 88 14.60 7.20 -11.56
C ASN A 88 14.24 7.29 -10.07
N ILE A 89 13.12 7.94 -9.72
CA ILE A 89 12.67 8.09 -8.34
C ILE A 89 11.66 6.98 -8.03
N THR A 90 12.19 5.86 -7.54
CA THR A 90 11.42 4.71 -7.07
C THR A 90 11.89 4.26 -5.70
N ILE A 91 10.96 4.00 -4.78
CA ILE A 91 11.23 3.48 -3.44
C ILE A 91 10.45 2.19 -3.24
N GLU A 92 11.12 1.14 -2.81
CA GLU A 92 10.52 -0.13 -2.42
C GLU A 92 10.60 -0.31 -0.91
N ARG A 93 9.49 -0.75 -0.30
CA ARG A 93 9.41 -1.09 1.12
C ARG A 93 8.81 -2.46 1.29
N GLU A 94 9.58 -3.34 1.91
CA GLU A 94 9.11 -4.65 2.36
C GLU A 94 8.24 -4.50 3.61
N SER A 95 7.16 -5.27 3.69
CA SER A 95 6.26 -5.31 4.83
C SER A 95 5.49 -6.63 4.87
N VAL A 96 4.50 -6.69 5.75
CA VAL A 96 3.57 -7.83 5.86
C VAL A 96 2.14 -7.35 5.69
N PHE A 97 1.34 -8.12 4.95
CA PHE A 97 -0.11 -8.02 4.92
C PHE A 97 -0.68 -9.11 5.81
N ILE A 98 -1.51 -8.72 6.76
CA ILE A 98 -2.12 -9.62 7.74
C ILE A 98 -3.56 -9.86 7.32
N ALA A 99 -3.90 -11.13 7.09
CA ALA A 99 -5.26 -11.57 6.82
C ALA A 99 -5.51 -12.95 7.43
N PRO A 100 -6.78 -13.32 7.67
CA PRO A 100 -7.13 -14.68 8.05
C PRO A 100 -6.56 -15.69 7.05
N SER A 101 -6.02 -16.79 7.56
CA SER A 101 -5.60 -17.95 6.78
C SER A 101 -6.80 -18.49 6.01
N GLU A 102 -6.57 -18.76 4.72
CA GLU A 102 -7.55 -19.43 3.87
C GLU A 102 -7.66 -20.93 4.18
#